data_AF-A0A354M3S3-F1
#
_entry.id   AF-A0A354M3S3-F1
#
_cell.length_a   1.000
_cell.length_b   1.000
_cell.length_c   1.000
_cell.angle_alpha   90.00
_cell.angle_beta   90.00
_cell.angle_gamma   90.00
#
_symmetry.space_group_name_H-M   'P 1'
#
loop_
_entity.id
_entity.type
_entity.pdbx_description
1 polymer ?
#
loop_
_entity_poly.entity_id
_entity_poly.type
_entity_poly.pdbx_seq_one_letter_code
_entity_poly.pdbx_strand_id
1 'polypeptide(L)'
;MILNMEMGDRLRQLRKHLGMNQIDFAESLGLKQGSYSDLERGKSGLSNHVKMLLSEKYNVNIDWLVNGEGNMFTGEPKEVNSSSNIIILNINKLVDYSGLSKGKFADKVGINRSNFSKITNGNYPCGEGVINKIVLAFGVNKQWLLTGEGDMYTPRQINEVSYGDLIIMNVPLVSRYAYDDYLNNYLDDDYVNRLPKFPFSKGGEQGRYIAFEMEGDSMIDDTDRYVEGAILLCREIPKSLWGQITQYMKKWDFVIVHKEGILIKRVVDHDVENHRLTLHSLNPLYSDRVVDLVDVRQIFNVVKLQRGMQI
;
A
#
# COMPACT_ATOMS: atom_id res chain seq x y z
N MET A 1 -14.18 -46.59 22.98
CA MET A 1 -13.07 -47.09 22.12
C MET A 1 -12.83 -46.05 21.02
N ILE A 2 -12.10 -44.97 21.31
CA ILE A 2 -11.57 -44.03 20.29
C ILE A 2 -10.22 -43.55 20.84
N LEU A 3 -9.18 -44.34 20.61
CA LEU A 3 -7.80 -44.06 21.03
C LEU A 3 -6.90 -44.33 19.82
N ASN A 4 -5.87 -43.50 19.70
CA ASN A 4 -4.77 -43.51 18.73
C ASN A 4 -5.01 -42.76 17.41
N MET A 5 -4.91 -41.44 17.48
CA MET A 5 -4.32 -40.66 16.37
C MET A 5 -2.84 -41.05 16.25
N GLU A 6 -2.39 -41.41 15.06
CA GLU A 6 -0.97 -41.69 14.80
C GLU A 6 -0.13 -40.40 14.88
N MET A 7 1.16 -40.53 15.20
CA MET A 7 2.14 -39.43 15.21
C MET A 7 2.13 -38.61 13.91
N GLY A 8 1.91 -39.25 12.76
CA GLY A 8 1.79 -38.58 11.47
C GLY A 8 0.61 -37.60 11.38
N ASP A 9 -0.53 -37.95 11.98
CA ASP A 9 -1.68 -37.05 12.06
C ASP A 9 -1.44 -35.89 13.03
N ARG A 10 -0.71 -36.12 14.12
CA ARG A 10 -0.30 -35.04 15.04
C ARG A 10 0.70 -34.07 14.39
N LEU A 11 1.63 -34.56 13.58
CA LEU A 11 2.49 -33.69 12.74
C LEU A 11 1.67 -32.86 11.77
N ARG A 12 0.66 -33.46 11.13
CA ARG A 12 -0.25 -32.74 10.23
C ARG A 12 -1.07 -31.68 10.97
N GLN A 13 -1.57 -32.00 12.16
CA GLN A 13 -2.31 -31.06 13.01
C GLN A 13 -1.42 -29.88 13.42
N LEU A 14 -0.22 -30.17 13.92
CA LEU A 14 0.76 -29.15 14.27
C LEU A 14 1.06 -28.23 13.09
N ARG A 15 1.38 -28.80 11.92
CA ARG A 15 1.68 -28.02 10.73
C ARG A 15 0.50 -27.13 10.30
N LYS A 16 -0.72 -27.68 10.31
CA LYS A 16 -1.93 -26.92 9.98
C LYS A 16 -2.20 -25.81 11.01
N HIS A 17 -1.98 -26.09 12.29
CA HIS A 17 -2.10 -25.10 13.36
C HIS A 17 -1.10 -23.95 13.17
N LEU A 18 0.11 -24.27 12.70
CA LEU A 18 1.15 -23.31 12.32
C LEU A 18 0.91 -22.68 10.94
N GLY A 19 -0.20 -22.94 10.26
CA GLY A 19 -0.52 -22.34 8.96
C GLY A 19 0.46 -22.66 7.82
N MET A 20 1.28 -23.71 7.94
CA MET A 20 2.32 -24.04 6.97
C MET A 20 1.88 -25.14 6.00
N ASN A 21 2.37 -25.08 4.76
CA ASN A 21 2.25 -26.22 3.84
C ASN A 21 3.37 -27.26 4.09
N GLN A 22 3.29 -28.44 3.48
CA GLN A 22 4.26 -29.53 3.74
C GLN A 22 5.70 -29.18 3.30
N ILE A 23 5.88 -28.31 2.29
CA ILE A 23 7.19 -27.84 1.84
C ILE A 23 7.78 -26.94 2.92
N ASP A 24 7.08 -25.87 3.30
CA ASP A 24 7.58 -24.86 4.24
C ASP A 24 7.92 -25.49 5.60
N PHE A 25 7.04 -26.38 6.07
CA PHE A 25 7.27 -27.05 7.34
C PHE A 25 8.48 -28.00 7.27
N ALA A 26 8.68 -28.69 6.15
CA ALA A 26 9.88 -29.51 5.93
C ALA A 26 11.15 -28.67 5.90
N GLU A 27 11.17 -27.59 5.10
CA GLU A 27 12.31 -26.68 5.00
C GLU A 27 12.66 -26.06 6.36
N SER A 28 11.64 -25.72 7.14
CA SER A 28 11.82 -25.17 8.49
C SER A 28 12.52 -26.13 9.46
N LEU A 29 12.49 -27.43 9.17
CA LEU A 29 13.13 -28.51 9.93
C LEU A 29 14.39 -29.05 9.24
N GLY A 30 14.84 -28.41 8.15
CA GLY A 30 15.98 -28.88 7.35
C GLY A 30 15.72 -30.16 6.56
N LEU A 31 14.46 -30.47 6.26
CA LEU A 31 14.03 -31.67 5.55
C LEU A 31 13.60 -31.36 4.11
N LYS A 32 13.73 -32.35 3.23
CA LYS A 32 13.08 -32.31 1.90
C LYS A 32 11.58 -32.57 2.07
N GLN A 33 10.73 -31.91 1.26
CA GLN A 33 9.27 -32.08 1.34
C GLN A 33 8.84 -33.55 1.26
N GLY A 34 9.42 -34.35 0.36
CA GLY A 34 9.10 -35.77 0.23
C GLY A 34 9.36 -36.55 1.52
N SER A 35 10.47 -36.25 2.20
CA SER A 35 10.83 -36.86 3.48
C SER A 35 9.82 -36.51 4.58
N TYR A 36 9.38 -35.25 4.66
CA TYR A 36 8.33 -34.86 5.61
C TYR A 36 6.96 -35.47 5.28
N SER A 37 6.63 -35.56 3.99
CA SER A 37 5.39 -36.18 3.52
C SER A 37 5.28 -37.65 3.97
N ASP A 38 6.42 -38.38 3.96
CA ASP A 38 6.48 -39.76 4.45
C ASP A 38 6.33 -39.85 5.99
N LEU A 39 6.72 -38.82 6.75
CA LEU A 39 6.46 -38.72 8.20
C LEU A 39 4.95 -38.55 8.50
N GLU A 40 4.26 -37.65 7.79
CA GLU A 40 2.81 -37.46 7.96
C GLU A 40 1.98 -38.69 7.58
N ARG A 41 2.50 -39.54 6.68
CA ARG A 41 1.85 -40.80 6.26
C ARG A 41 2.24 -42.00 7.13
N GLY A 42 3.06 -41.81 8.16
CA GLY A 42 3.53 -42.91 9.01
C GLY A 42 4.50 -43.88 8.34
N LYS A 43 4.96 -43.58 7.12
CA LYS A 43 5.89 -44.44 6.36
C LYS A 43 7.32 -44.37 6.91
N SER A 44 7.64 -43.34 7.67
CA SER A 44 8.95 -43.15 8.32
C SER A 44 8.79 -42.59 9.73
N GLY A 45 9.64 -43.03 10.65
CA GLY A 45 9.65 -42.55 12.02
C GLY A 45 10.30 -41.18 12.18
N LEU A 46 9.93 -40.46 13.25
CA LEU A 46 10.48 -39.15 13.57
C LEU A 46 11.83 -39.29 14.30
N SER A 47 12.90 -38.74 13.72
CA SER A 47 14.24 -38.79 14.33
C SER A 47 14.35 -37.87 15.55
N ASN A 48 15.28 -38.17 16.47
CA ASN A 48 15.51 -37.35 17.66
C ASN A 48 15.93 -35.92 17.32
N HIS A 49 16.71 -35.72 16.25
CA HIS A 49 17.07 -34.38 15.79
C HIS A 49 15.84 -33.56 15.38
N VAL A 50 14.90 -34.17 14.65
CA VAL A 50 13.66 -33.47 14.26
C VAL A 50 12.77 -33.20 15.47
N LYS A 51 12.69 -34.11 16.45
CA LYS A 51 12.00 -33.86 17.73
C LYS A 51 12.60 -32.66 18.47
N MET A 52 13.92 -32.58 18.54
CA MET A 52 14.63 -31.45 19.17
C MET A 52 14.30 -30.13 18.45
N LEU A 53 14.38 -30.09 17.12
CA LEU A 53 14.01 -28.92 16.33
C LEU A 53 12.56 -28.49 16.54
N LEU A 54 11.62 -29.44 16.61
CA LEU A 54 10.21 -29.16 16.87
C LEU A 54 10.00 -28.55 18.27
N SER A 55 10.70 -29.08 19.28
CA SER A 55 10.65 -28.54 20.63
C SER A 55 11.27 -27.14 20.71
N GLU A 56 12.45 -26.92 20.13
CA GLU A 56 13.19 -25.65 20.26
C GLU A 56 12.57 -24.52 19.44
N LYS A 57 12.16 -24.83 18.21
CA LYS A 57 11.66 -23.84 17.24
C LYS A 57 10.19 -23.49 17.46
N TYR A 58 9.38 -24.47 17.85
CA TYR A 58 7.93 -24.33 17.91
C TYR A 58 7.35 -24.56 19.31
N ASN A 59 8.18 -24.77 20.34
CA ASN A 59 7.76 -25.13 21.70
C ASN A 59 6.83 -26.36 21.74
N VAL A 60 7.00 -27.30 20.80
CA VAL A 60 6.13 -28.47 20.69
C VAL A 60 6.41 -29.41 21.85
N ASN A 61 5.33 -29.85 22.50
CA ASN A 61 5.39 -30.94 23.47
C ASN A 61 5.62 -32.27 22.74
N ILE A 62 6.79 -32.86 22.95
CA ILE A 62 7.18 -34.12 22.30
C ILE A 62 6.39 -35.30 22.85
N ASP A 63 5.96 -35.28 24.11
CA ASP A 63 5.11 -36.33 24.68
C ASP A 63 3.72 -36.30 24.06
N TRP A 64 3.18 -35.11 23.77
CA TRP A 64 1.96 -34.98 22.98
C TRP A 64 2.17 -35.50 21.57
N LEU A 65 3.27 -35.12 20.91
CA LEU A 65 3.53 -35.50 19.53
C LEU A 65 3.70 -37.01 19.35
N VAL A 66 4.43 -37.66 20.25
CA VAL A 66 4.80 -39.07 20.15
C VAL A 66 3.74 -39.96 20.81
N ASN A 67 3.32 -39.65 22.03
CA ASN A 67 2.44 -40.50 22.84
C ASN A 67 0.98 -40.01 22.88
N GLY A 68 0.74 -38.75 22.50
CA GLY A 68 -0.59 -38.13 22.63
C GLY A 68 -0.88 -37.60 24.02
N GLU A 69 0.14 -37.45 24.87
CA GLU A 69 -0.01 -37.05 26.27
C GLU A 69 0.20 -35.54 26.46
N GLY A 70 -0.70 -34.89 27.19
CA GLY A 70 -0.64 -33.45 27.46
C GLY A 70 -1.10 -32.57 26.28
N ASN A 71 -0.72 -31.29 26.32
CA ASN A 71 -1.07 -30.30 25.30
C ASN A 71 -0.04 -30.25 24.16
N MET A 72 -0.42 -29.72 22.99
CA MET A 72 0.46 -29.58 21.81
C MET A 72 1.75 -28.79 22.08
N PHE A 73 1.71 -27.85 23.03
CA PHE A 73 2.83 -26.98 23.38
C PHE A 73 3.17 -27.07 24.88
N THR A 74 4.45 -26.93 25.23
CA THR A 74 4.95 -26.95 26.62
C THR A 74 4.87 -25.60 27.35
N GLY A 75 4.30 -24.57 26.71
CA GLY A 75 4.10 -23.22 27.25
C GLY A 75 3.22 -22.40 26.30
N GLU A 76 3.19 -21.06 26.44
CA GLU A 76 2.63 -20.23 25.37
C GLU A 76 3.35 -20.57 24.04
N PRO A 77 2.61 -20.82 22.96
CA PRO A 77 3.23 -21.04 21.67
C PRO A 77 4.14 -19.83 21.39
N LYS A 78 5.43 -20.05 21.13
CA LYS A 78 6.24 -19.00 20.52
C LYS A 78 5.51 -18.66 19.23
N GLU A 79 4.96 -17.45 19.14
CA GLU A 79 4.21 -16.99 17.99
C GLU A 79 5.05 -17.13 16.72
N VAL A 80 4.90 -18.25 16.02
CA VAL A 80 5.31 -18.36 14.63
C VAL A 80 4.06 -18.10 13.82
N ASN A 81 3.69 -16.82 13.67
CA ASN A 81 2.93 -16.24 12.53
C ASN A 81 2.28 -14.87 12.83
N SER A 82 3.05 -13.91 13.34
CA SER A 82 2.72 -12.50 13.14
C SER A 82 3.10 -12.04 11.71
N SER A 83 4.23 -12.52 11.17
CA SER A 83 4.77 -12.07 9.85
C SER A 83 4.05 -12.63 8.61
N SER A 84 3.66 -13.90 8.58
CA SER A 84 2.99 -14.47 7.40
C SER A 84 1.55 -13.97 7.27
N ASN A 85 0.86 -13.83 8.41
CA ASN A 85 -0.49 -13.26 8.45
C ASN A 85 -0.48 -11.77 8.09
N ILE A 86 0.49 -10.98 8.57
CA ILE A 86 0.54 -9.54 8.26
C ILE A 86 0.80 -9.29 6.77
N ILE A 87 1.66 -10.09 6.12
CA ILE A 87 1.90 -10.00 4.68
C ILE A 87 0.62 -10.28 3.91
N ILE A 88 -0.11 -11.35 4.25
CA ILE A 88 -1.37 -11.70 3.58
C ILE A 88 -2.44 -10.61 3.82
N LEU A 89 -2.54 -10.10 5.05
CA LEU A 89 -3.42 -8.98 5.39
C LEU A 89 -3.08 -7.74 4.54
N ASN A 90 -1.81 -7.39 4.42
CA ASN A 90 -1.37 -6.22 3.67
C ASN A 90 -1.54 -6.40 2.15
N ILE A 91 -1.32 -7.61 1.62
CA ILE A 91 -1.64 -7.93 0.22
C ILE A 91 -3.14 -7.77 -0.03
N ASN A 92 -4.00 -8.31 0.84
CA ASN A 92 -5.46 -8.15 0.67
C ASN A 92 -5.87 -6.66 0.78
N LYS A 93 -5.32 -5.90 1.74
CA LYS A 93 -5.53 -4.44 1.82
C LYS A 93 -5.10 -3.73 0.53
N LEU A 94 -3.96 -4.12 -0.04
CA LEU A 94 -3.47 -3.55 -1.29
C LEU A 94 -4.36 -3.93 -2.50
N VAL A 95 -4.89 -5.15 -2.53
CA VAL A 95 -5.86 -5.57 -3.55
C VAL A 95 -7.10 -4.69 -3.47
N ASP A 96 -7.68 -4.54 -2.28
CA ASP A 96 -8.85 -3.69 -2.06
C ASP A 96 -8.55 -2.24 -2.44
N TYR A 97 -7.40 -1.73 -2.01
CA TYR A 97 -6.92 -0.40 -2.34
C TYR A 97 -6.69 -0.21 -3.84
N SER A 98 -6.29 -1.23 -4.59
CA SER A 98 -6.05 -1.10 -6.02
C SER A 98 -7.33 -0.95 -6.85
N GLY A 99 -8.49 -1.29 -6.28
CA GLY A 99 -9.78 -1.38 -6.99
C GLY A 99 -9.84 -2.51 -8.03
N LEU A 100 -8.82 -3.38 -8.10
CA LEU A 100 -8.77 -4.51 -9.02
C LEU A 100 -9.40 -5.74 -8.38
N SER A 101 -10.04 -6.58 -9.21
CA SER A 101 -10.36 -7.94 -8.77
C SER A 101 -9.07 -8.71 -8.50
N LYS A 102 -9.10 -9.68 -7.57
CA LYS A 102 -7.94 -10.55 -7.27
C LYS A 102 -7.30 -11.17 -8.53
N GLY A 103 -8.12 -11.49 -9.54
CA GLY A 103 -7.64 -11.99 -10.83
C GLY A 103 -6.86 -10.94 -11.63
N LYS A 104 -7.42 -9.74 -11.82
CA LYS A 104 -6.75 -8.63 -12.52
C LYS A 104 -5.49 -8.15 -11.78
N PHE A 105 -5.52 -8.20 -10.45
CA PHE A 105 -4.35 -7.93 -9.62
C PHE A 105 -3.23 -8.92 -9.93
N ALA A 106 -3.51 -10.23 -9.88
CA ALA A 106 -2.53 -11.27 -10.17
C ALA A 106 -1.93 -11.14 -11.57
N ASP A 107 -2.76 -10.81 -12.57
CA ASP A 107 -2.30 -10.58 -13.94
C ASP A 107 -1.32 -9.41 -14.01
N LYS A 108 -1.64 -8.28 -13.35
CA LYS A 108 -0.78 -7.09 -13.31
C LYS A 108 0.57 -7.36 -12.62
N VAL A 109 0.60 -8.21 -11.59
CA VAL A 109 1.86 -8.62 -10.93
C VAL A 109 2.65 -9.64 -11.78
N GLY A 110 2.01 -10.30 -12.75
CA GLY A 110 2.62 -11.41 -13.47
C GLY A 110 2.72 -12.67 -12.62
N ILE A 111 1.65 -12.99 -11.87
CA ILE A 111 1.50 -14.19 -11.06
C ILE A 111 0.29 -14.98 -11.53
N ASN A 112 0.41 -16.31 -11.56
CA ASN A 112 -0.72 -17.18 -11.86
C ASN A 112 -1.88 -16.94 -10.87
N ARG A 113 -3.09 -16.67 -11.39
CA ARG A 113 -4.29 -16.36 -10.59
C ARG A 113 -4.61 -17.43 -9.54
N SER A 114 -4.42 -18.70 -9.86
CA SER A 114 -4.67 -19.82 -8.92
C SER A 114 -3.66 -19.83 -7.79
N ASN A 115 -2.38 -19.54 -8.08
CA ASN A 115 -1.36 -19.42 -7.05
C ASN A 115 -1.60 -18.19 -6.16
N PHE A 116 -1.95 -17.06 -6.77
CA PHE A 116 -2.26 -15.83 -6.03
C PHE A 116 -3.46 -16.01 -5.09
N SER A 117 -4.53 -16.67 -5.56
CA SER A 117 -5.69 -16.99 -4.72
C SER A 117 -5.29 -17.82 -3.50
N LYS A 118 -4.48 -18.87 -3.70
CA LYS A 118 -3.99 -19.71 -2.61
C LYS A 118 -3.13 -18.93 -1.61
N ILE A 119 -2.29 -17.99 -2.07
CA ILE A 119 -1.51 -17.10 -1.19
C ILE A 119 -2.43 -16.20 -0.36
N THR A 120 -3.38 -15.51 -0.99
CA THR A 120 -4.28 -14.58 -0.29
C THR A 120 -5.25 -15.25 0.69
N ASN A 121 -5.48 -16.55 0.52
CA ASN A 121 -6.29 -17.38 1.41
C ASN A 121 -5.45 -18.09 2.48
N GLY A 122 -4.14 -17.80 2.59
CA GLY A 122 -3.25 -18.40 3.59
C GLY A 122 -2.91 -19.87 3.35
N ASN A 123 -3.22 -20.40 2.16
CA ASN A 123 -2.92 -21.80 1.81
C ASN A 123 -1.49 -21.97 1.27
N TYR A 124 -0.85 -20.87 0.84
CA TYR A 124 0.51 -20.83 0.29
C TYR A 124 1.30 -19.66 0.88
N PRO A 125 2.60 -19.83 1.16
CA PRO A 125 3.45 -18.76 1.64
C PRO A 125 3.67 -17.73 0.53
N CYS A 126 3.79 -16.47 0.92
CA CYS A 126 4.20 -15.41 0.02
C CYS A 126 5.74 -15.37 -0.01
N GLY A 127 6.34 -16.01 -1.01
CA GLY A 127 7.80 -15.99 -1.19
C GLY A 127 8.32 -14.62 -1.65
N GLU A 128 9.60 -14.34 -1.39
CA GLU A 128 10.22 -13.03 -1.70
C GLU A 128 10.10 -12.63 -3.18
N GLY A 129 10.13 -13.59 -4.11
CA GLY A 129 9.91 -13.30 -5.53
C GLY A 129 8.51 -12.74 -5.84
N VAL A 130 7.48 -13.15 -5.09
CA VAL A 130 6.13 -12.57 -5.19
C VAL A 130 6.10 -11.17 -4.60
N ILE A 131 6.71 -10.99 -3.43
CA ILE A 131 6.81 -9.70 -2.73
C ILE A 131 7.47 -8.65 -3.64
N ASN A 132 8.62 -8.97 -4.23
CA ASN A 132 9.34 -8.05 -5.12
C ASN A 132 8.53 -7.71 -6.37
N LYS A 133 7.80 -8.69 -6.96
CA LYS A 133 6.91 -8.40 -8.09
C LYS A 133 5.76 -7.48 -7.71
N ILE A 134 5.16 -7.66 -6.52
CA ILE A 134 4.09 -6.78 -6.02
C ILE A 134 4.63 -5.37 -5.81
N VAL A 135 5.80 -5.25 -5.17
CA VAL A 135 6.50 -3.97 -4.96
C VAL A 135 6.74 -3.26 -6.29
N LEU A 136 7.27 -3.96 -7.30
CA LEU A 136 7.53 -3.39 -8.63
C LEU A 136 6.25 -3.01 -9.39
N ALA A 137 5.22 -3.88 -9.37
CA ALA A 137 4.00 -3.67 -10.16
C ALA A 137 3.09 -2.57 -9.59
N PHE A 138 3.17 -2.33 -8.29
CA PHE A 138 2.31 -1.36 -7.58
C PHE A 138 3.06 -0.20 -6.95
N GLY A 139 4.41 -0.19 -6.93
CA GLY A 139 5.19 0.88 -6.33
C GLY A 139 5.02 1.00 -4.81
N VAL A 140 4.70 -0.11 -4.13
CA VAL A 140 4.43 -0.14 -2.69
C VAL A 140 5.70 -0.26 -1.85
N ASN A 141 5.68 0.30 -0.65
CA ASN A 141 6.77 0.18 0.30
C ASN A 141 6.94 -1.28 0.74
N LYS A 142 8.14 -1.85 0.52
CA LYS A 142 8.46 -3.23 0.91
C LYS A 142 8.36 -3.45 2.42
N GLN A 143 8.77 -2.48 3.24
CA GLN A 143 8.68 -2.58 4.70
C GLN A 143 7.22 -2.68 5.14
N TRP A 144 6.36 -1.77 4.67
CA TRP A 144 4.93 -1.84 4.96
C TRP A 144 4.33 -3.18 4.52
N LEU A 145 4.68 -3.66 3.33
CA LEU A 145 4.15 -4.93 2.84
C LEU A 145 4.54 -6.10 3.74
N LEU A 146 5.75 -6.06 4.33
CA LEU A 146 6.30 -7.11 5.18
C LEU A 146 5.84 -7.03 6.64
N THR A 147 5.70 -5.83 7.20
CA THR A 147 5.50 -5.64 8.65
C THR A 147 4.22 -4.90 9.00
N GLY A 148 3.60 -4.22 8.02
CA GLY A 148 2.48 -3.30 8.25
C GLY A 148 2.90 -1.96 8.84
N GLU A 149 4.19 -1.75 9.10
CA GLU A 149 4.73 -0.50 9.64
C GLU A 149 5.07 0.49 8.52
N GLY A 150 4.81 1.77 8.76
CA GLY A 150 4.99 2.83 7.76
C GLY A 150 3.84 2.91 6.76
N ASP A 151 4.01 3.71 5.72
CA ASP A 151 2.98 3.94 4.70
C ASP A 151 3.01 2.87 3.59
N MET A 152 1.82 2.52 3.06
CA MET A 152 1.64 1.53 1.98
C MET A 152 2.46 1.85 0.73
N TYR A 153 2.57 3.14 0.42
CA TYR A 153 3.46 3.65 -0.60
C TYR A 153 4.63 4.31 0.12
N THR A 154 5.83 4.14 -0.42
CA THR A 154 6.96 4.93 0.07
C THR A 154 6.59 6.38 -0.17
N PRO A 155 6.51 7.24 0.88
CA PRO A 155 6.41 8.67 0.66
C PRO A 155 7.61 9.02 -0.21
N ARG A 156 7.39 9.45 -1.45
CA ARG A 156 8.46 10.02 -2.30
C ARG A 156 9.20 11.00 -1.40
N GLN A 157 10.49 10.75 -1.15
CA GLN A 157 11.27 11.44 -0.12
C GLN A 157 10.95 12.93 -0.10
N ILE A 158 10.14 13.31 0.88
CA ILE A 158 10.08 14.66 1.36
C ILE A 158 11.41 14.78 2.12
N ASN A 159 12.30 15.68 1.71
CA ASN A 159 13.49 15.95 2.52
C ASN A 159 12.98 16.67 3.78
N GLU A 160 12.50 15.90 4.76
CA GLU A 160 12.04 16.39 6.04
C GLU A 160 13.25 16.79 6.86
N VAL A 161 13.33 18.07 7.22
CA VAL A 161 14.37 18.57 8.11
C VAL A 161 13.70 19.03 9.40
N SER A 162 14.13 18.48 10.53
CA SER A 162 13.65 18.88 11.85
C SER A 162 14.45 20.08 12.33
N TYR A 163 13.76 21.17 12.67
CA TYR A 163 14.31 22.32 13.36
C TYR A 163 13.59 22.47 14.70
N GLY A 164 14.12 21.81 15.74
CA GLY A 164 13.39 21.67 17.01
C GLY A 164 12.09 20.88 16.81
N ASP A 165 10.97 21.44 17.28
CA ASP A 165 9.62 20.86 17.14
C ASP A 165 8.98 21.11 15.76
N LEU A 166 9.62 21.90 14.89
CA LEU A 166 9.13 22.17 13.54
C LEU A 166 9.69 21.16 12.53
N ILE A 167 8.78 20.43 11.87
CA ILE A 167 9.10 19.58 10.73
C ILE A 167 8.92 20.40 9.44
N ILE A 168 10.01 20.65 8.73
CA ILE A 168 9.98 21.31 7.42
C ILE A 168 10.01 20.25 6.32
N MET A 169 9.03 20.29 5.42
CA MET A 169 8.91 19.45 4.25
C MET A 169 9.40 20.20 3.01
N ASN A 170 10.45 19.71 2.35
CA ASN A 170 10.84 20.21 1.03
C ASN A 170 10.08 19.49 -0.06
N VAL A 171 9.12 20.17 -0.69
CA VAL A 171 8.14 19.61 -1.62
C VAL A 171 8.50 20.03 -3.05
N PRO A 172 8.48 19.12 -4.06
CA PRO A 172 8.67 19.48 -5.46
C PRO A 172 7.66 20.54 -5.91
N LEU A 173 8.14 21.59 -6.57
CA LEU A 173 7.36 22.72 -7.06
C LEU A 173 7.23 22.66 -8.58
N VAL A 174 6.00 22.60 -9.04
CA VAL A 174 5.62 22.77 -10.44
C VAL A 174 5.28 24.25 -10.63
N SER A 175 6.22 25.01 -11.18
CA SER A 175 5.97 26.40 -11.61
C SER A 175 5.07 26.41 -12.85
N ARG A 176 4.41 27.55 -13.13
CA ARG A 176 3.56 27.70 -14.32
C ARG A 176 4.30 27.36 -15.63
N TYR A 177 5.58 27.68 -15.70
CA TYR A 177 6.45 27.38 -16.85
C TYR A 177 6.78 25.89 -17.02
N ALA A 178 6.55 25.08 -15.99
CA ALA A 178 6.80 23.64 -15.99
C ALA A 178 5.51 22.81 -16.15
N TYR A 179 4.36 23.44 -16.39
CA TYR A 179 3.07 22.73 -16.46
C TYR A 179 3.05 21.70 -17.59
N ASP A 180 3.51 22.07 -18.79
CA ASP A 180 3.54 21.16 -19.94
C ASP A 180 4.52 20.00 -19.74
N ASP A 181 5.70 20.29 -19.18
CA ASP A 181 6.70 19.27 -18.87
C ASP A 181 6.18 18.32 -17.80
N TYR A 182 5.56 18.85 -16.73
CA TYR A 182 4.98 18.07 -15.66
C TYR A 182 3.84 17.21 -16.17
N LEU A 183 2.97 17.77 -17.01
CA LEU A 183 1.85 17.06 -17.60
C LEU A 183 2.34 15.78 -18.31
N ASN A 184 3.43 15.86 -19.07
CA ASN A 184 3.98 14.72 -19.81
C ASN A 184 4.85 13.78 -18.97
N ASN A 185 5.46 14.27 -17.88
CA ASN A 185 6.47 13.53 -17.11
C ASN A 185 6.08 13.28 -15.64
N TYR A 186 4.81 13.45 -15.25
CA TYR A 186 4.35 13.29 -13.87
C TYR A 186 4.62 11.91 -13.23
N LEU A 187 4.76 10.87 -14.06
CA LEU A 187 5.11 9.50 -13.67
C LEU A 187 6.62 9.25 -13.63
N ASP A 188 7.42 10.11 -14.23
CA ASP A 188 8.88 10.00 -14.23
C ASP A 188 9.42 10.53 -12.89
N ASP A 189 9.93 9.60 -12.07
CA ASP A 189 10.51 9.92 -10.77
C ASP A 189 11.74 10.83 -10.89
N ASP A 190 12.60 10.61 -11.90
CA ASP A 190 13.82 11.39 -12.09
C ASP A 190 13.50 12.83 -12.48
N TYR A 191 12.49 13.03 -13.33
CA TYR A 191 11.99 14.35 -13.66
C TYR A 191 11.45 15.06 -12.41
N VAL A 192 10.55 14.42 -11.67
CA VAL A 192 9.92 15.06 -10.49
C VAL A 192 10.95 15.36 -9.40
N ASN A 193 11.98 14.52 -9.25
CA ASN A 193 13.06 14.74 -8.27
C ASN A 193 13.97 15.93 -8.63
N ARG A 194 14.05 16.31 -9.91
CA ARG A 194 14.82 17.47 -10.39
C ARG A 194 14.07 18.79 -10.29
N LEU A 195 12.76 18.75 -10.05
CA LEU A 195 11.98 19.97 -9.85
C LEU A 195 12.55 20.77 -8.66
N PRO A 196 12.51 22.11 -8.73
CA PRO A 196 12.80 22.96 -7.58
C PRO A 196 11.98 22.51 -6.37
N LYS A 197 12.55 22.59 -5.16
CA LYS A 197 11.83 22.24 -3.94
C LYS A 197 11.45 23.49 -3.16
N PHE A 198 10.23 23.51 -2.65
CA PHE A 198 9.70 24.60 -1.83
C PHE A 198 9.44 24.10 -0.40
N PRO A 199 9.91 24.81 0.65
CA PRO A 199 9.75 24.38 2.03
C PRO A 199 8.35 24.71 2.58
N PHE A 200 7.73 23.75 3.25
CA PHE A 200 6.48 23.91 4.00
C PHE A 200 6.63 23.42 5.43
N SER A 201 6.02 24.12 6.40
CA SER A 201 5.86 23.57 7.76
C SER A 201 4.78 22.49 7.77
N LYS A 202 5.12 21.28 8.22
CA LYS A 202 4.23 20.11 8.25
C LYS A 202 3.14 20.28 9.31
N GLY A 203 1.90 20.03 8.91
CA GLY A 203 0.77 19.83 9.81
C GLY A 203 0.33 18.37 9.76
N GLY A 204 0.94 17.51 10.58
CA GLY A 204 0.45 16.18 11.01
C GLY A 204 0.19 15.07 9.97
N GLU A 205 -0.38 15.36 8.81
CA GLU A 205 -0.88 14.36 7.87
C GLU A 205 0.23 13.87 6.91
N GLN A 206 0.29 12.56 6.70
CA GLN A 206 1.19 11.93 5.74
C GLN A 206 0.53 11.86 4.34
N GLY A 207 1.34 11.80 3.29
CA GLY A 207 0.86 11.67 1.90
C GLY A 207 1.92 12.07 0.86
N ARG A 208 1.62 11.87 -0.43
CA ARG A 208 2.43 12.41 -1.52
C ARG A 208 2.06 13.88 -1.73
N TYR A 209 3.05 14.76 -1.60
CA TYR A 209 2.85 16.20 -1.76
C TYR A 209 3.57 16.70 -3.00
N ILE A 210 2.91 17.61 -3.72
CA ILE A 210 3.48 18.40 -4.81
C ILE A 210 2.96 19.81 -4.63
N ALA A 211 3.82 20.80 -4.87
CA ALA A 211 3.45 22.19 -4.85
C ALA A 211 3.16 22.69 -6.27
N PHE A 212 2.12 23.49 -6.43
CA PHE A 212 1.77 24.11 -7.71
C PHE A 212 1.74 25.62 -7.55
N GLU A 213 2.40 26.34 -8.46
CA GLU A 213 2.26 27.79 -8.57
C GLU A 213 0.94 28.13 -9.25
N MET A 214 0.15 29.03 -8.66
CA MET A 214 -1.11 29.52 -9.21
C MET A 214 -0.89 30.32 -10.50
N GLU A 215 -1.64 29.96 -11.54
CA GLU A 215 -1.71 30.67 -12.80
C GLU A 215 -3.14 31.12 -13.10
N GLY A 216 -3.28 32.37 -13.56
CA GLY A 216 -4.57 32.97 -13.94
C GLY A 216 -5.45 33.41 -12.76
N ASP A 217 -6.64 33.91 -13.10
CA ASP A 217 -7.57 34.56 -12.18
C ASP A 217 -8.85 33.73 -11.91
N SER A 218 -8.92 32.51 -12.45
CA SER A 218 -10.14 31.68 -12.39
C SER A 218 -10.58 31.26 -10.98
N MET A 219 -9.73 31.42 -9.97
CA MET A 219 -10.05 31.13 -8.57
C MET A 219 -10.02 32.37 -7.68
N ILE A 220 -9.86 33.58 -8.24
CA ILE A 220 -9.92 34.82 -7.47
C ILE A 220 -11.33 35.02 -6.94
N ASP A 221 -11.46 35.05 -5.61
CA ASP A 221 -12.66 35.40 -4.88
C ASP A 221 -12.42 36.67 -4.04
N ASP A 222 -13.38 37.02 -3.18
CA ASP A 222 -13.30 38.18 -2.28
C ASP A 222 -12.32 37.99 -1.12
N THR A 223 -11.65 36.84 -1.00
CA THR A 223 -10.79 36.50 0.12
C THR A 223 -9.29 36.65 -0.16
N ASP A 224 -8.90 37.03 -1.38
CA ASP A 224 -7.51 37.17 -1.84
C ASP A 224 -6.63 35.95 -1.52
N ARG A 225 -7.24 34.75 -1.41
CA ARG A 225 -6.51 33.51 -1.14
C ARG A 225 -5.80 33.03 -2.40
N TYR A 226 -6.54 32.87 -3.50
CA TYR A 226 -6.03 32.33 -4.76
C TYR A 226 -5.58 33.44 -5.70
N VAL A 227 -4.40 34.01 -5.41
CA VAL A 227 -3.77 35.03 -6.27
C VAL A 227 -2.70 34.42 -7.18
N GLU A 228 -2.46 35.04 -8.33
CA GLU A 228 -1.41 34.64 -9.25
C GLU A 228 -0.04 34.61 -8.56
N GLY A 229 0.76 33.57 -8.81
CA GLY A 229 2.05 33.34 -8.17
C GLY A 229 1.98 32.80 -6.73
N ALA A 230 0.79 32.61 -6.15
CA ALA A 230 0.66 31.88 -4.89
C ALA A 230 1.07 30.41 -5.07
N ILE A 231 1.69 29.83 -4.05
CA ILE A 231 2.13 28.44 -4.06
C ILE A 231 1.17 27.60 -3.22
N LEU A 232 0.61 26.58 -3.86
CA LEU A 232 -0.33 25.65 -3.25
C LEU A 232 0.41 24.39 -2.82
N LEU A 233 0.34 24.04 -1.53
CA LEU A 233 0.72 22.70 -1.06
C LEU A 233 -0.43 21.76 -1.34
N CYS A 234 -0.22 20.79 -2.23
CA CYS A 234 -1.25 19.87 -2.66
C CYS A 234 -0.90 18.44 -2.24
N ARG A 235 -1.87 17.72 -1.66
CA ARG A 235 -1.73 16.29 -1.36
C ARG A 235 -2.43 15.46 -2.41
N GLU A 236 -1.74 14.47 -2.96
CA GLU A 236 -2.30 13.58 -3.98
C GLU A 236 -3.41 12.74 -3.40
N ILE A 237 -4.54 12.69 -4.11
CA ILE A 237 -5.62 11.75 -3.87
C ILE A 237 -5.35 10.51 -4.74
N PRO A 238 -5.13 9.35 -4.11
CA PRO A 238 -4.96 8.10 -4.83
C PRO A 238 -6.13 7.80 -5.76
N LYS A 239 -5.84 7.22 -6.94
CA LYS A 239 -6.86 6.88 -7.95
C LYS A 239 -8.02 6.05 -7.41
N SER A 240 -7.75 5.18 -6.43
CA SER A 240 -8.77 4.35 -5.78
C SER A 240 -9.78 5.11 -4.95
N LEU A 241 -9.43 6.32 -4.51
CA LEU A 241 -10.32 7.20 -3.74
C LEU A 241 -11.05 8.21 -4.61
N TRP A 242 -10.82 8.24 -5.94
CA TRP A 242 -11.51 9.17 -6.84
C TRP A 242 -13.03 8.96 -6.83
N GLY A 243 -13.48 7.70 -6.74
CA GLY A 243 -14.90 7.33 -6.55
C GLY A 243 -15.55 7.98 -5.32
N GLN A 244 -14.76 8.35 -4.32
CA GLN A 244 -15.20 8.88 -3.03
C GLN A 244 -14.88 10.39 -2.88
N ILE A 245 -14.49 11.08 -3.96
CA ILE A 245 -14.11 12.50 -3.91
C ILE A 245 -15.22 13.39 -3.34
N THR A 246 -16.49 12.94 -3.45
CA THR A 246 -17.70 13.54 -2.86
C THR A 246 -17.56 13.81 -1.37
N GLN A 247 -16.90 12.93 -0.62
CA GLN A 247 -16.70 13.06 0.81
C GLN A 247 -15.74 14.21 1.17
N TYR A 248 -14.94 14.67 0.20
CA TYR A 248 -13.92 15.69 0.37
C TYR A 248 -14.31 17.05 -0.26
N MET A 249 -15.34 17.09 -1.12
CA MET A 249 -15.69 18.28 -1.93
C MET A 249 -15.97 19.54 -1.12
N LYS A 250 -16.66 19.43 0.03
CA LYS A 250 -17.11 20.62 0.79
C LYS A 250 -15.99 21.34 1.55
N LYS A 251 -14.83 20.71 1.68
CA LYS A 251 -13.72 21.20 2.51
C LYS A 251 -12.53 21.71 1.70
N TRP A 252 -12.42 21.26 0.45
CA TRP A 252 -11.17 21.40 -0.29
C TRP A 252 -11.42 21.98 -1.68
N ASP A 253 -10.46 22.76 -2.14
CA ASP A 253 -10.26 23.01 -3.56
C ASP A 253 -9.21 22.01 -4.08
N PHE A 254 -9.20 21.79 -5.39
CA PHE A 254 -8.46 20.71 -6.01
C PHE A 254 -7.57 21.21 -7.14
N VAL A 255 -6.41 20.56 -7.29
CA VAL A 255 -5.60 20.61 -8.50
C VAL A 255 -5.87 19.34 -9.30
N ILE A 256 -6.37 19.49 -10.51
CA ILE A 256 -6.69 18.42 -11.46
C ILE A 256 -5.67 18.46 -12.60
N VAL A 257 -4.82 17.45 -12.68
CA VAL A 257 -3.88 17.30 -13.80
C VAL A 257 -4.64 16.60 -14.92
N HIS A 258 -5.21 17.38 -15.84
CA HIS A 258 -6.02 16.90 -16.96
C HIS A 258 -5.15 16.81 -18.23
N LYS A 259 -5.53 15.97 -19.20
CA LYS A 259 -4.73 15.79 -20.43
C LYS A 259 -4.46 17.08 -21.24
N GLU A 260 -5.29 18.10 -21.05
CA GLU A 260 -5.21 19.41 -21.73
C GLU A 260 -4.55 20.50 -20.88
N GLY A 261 -4.20 20.21 -19.62
CA GLY A 261 -3.63 21.22 -18.72
C GLY A 261 -3.93 20.95 -17.26
N ILE A 262 -3.34 21.78 -16.39
CA ILE A 262 -3.50 21.70 -14.95
C ILE A 262 -4.59 22.69 -14.53
N LEU A 263 -5.62 22.21 -13.85
CA LEU A 263 -6.79 23.00 -13.46
C LEU A 263 -6.85 23.13 -11.94
N ILE A 264 -6.88 24.35 -11.42
CA ILE A 264 -7.24 24.59 -10.00
C ILE A 264 -8.72 24.97 -9.95
N LYS A 265 -9.53 24.12 -9.30
CA LYS A 265 -11.00 24.23 -9.28
C LYS A 265 -11.59 23.69 -7.98
N ARG A 266 -12.80 24.13 -7.65
CA ARG A 266 -13.65 23.45 -6.68
C ARG A 266 -14.42 22.33 -7.39
N VAL A 267 -14.51 21.14 -6.79
CA VAL A 267 -15.40 20.10 -7.31
C VAL A 267 -16.76 20.28 -6.65
N VAL A 268 -17.82 20.44 -7.44
CA VAL A 268 -19.20 20.68 -6.94
C VAL A 268 -20.12 19.49 -7.15
N ASP A 269 -19.80 18.61 -8.10
CA ASP A 269 -20.55 17.39 -8.36
C ASP A 269 -19.64 16.28 -8.92
N HIS A 270 -20.05 15.03 -8.72
CA HIS A 270 -19.36 13.84 -9.22
C HIS A 270 -20.35 12.75 -9.58
N ASP A 271 -20.45 12.51 -10.89
CA ASP A 271 -21.19 11.41 -11.48
C ASP A 271 -20.27 10.18 -11.57
N VAL A 272 -20.33 9.34 -10.54
CA VAL A 272 -19.48 8.16 -10.40
C VAL A 272 -19.75 7.14 -11.52
N GLU A 273 -21.02 7.01 -11.92
CA GLU A 273 -21.46 6.04 -12.93
C GLU A 273 -20.91 6.38 -14.31
N ASN A 274 -20.91 7.67 -14.68
CA ASN A 274 -20.40 8.14 -15.97
C ASN A 274 -18.96 8.67 -15.88
N HIS A 275 -18.29 8.54 -14.74
CA HIS A 275 -16.91 8.98 -14.51
C HIS A 275 -16.68 10.49 -14.72
N ARG A 276 -17.64 11.36 -14.36
CA ARG A 276 -17.54 12.81 -14.61
C ARG A 276 -17.44 13.65 -13.35
N LEU A 277 -16.53 14.62 -13.33
CA LEU A 277 -16.46 15.68 -12.31
C LEU A 277 -16.96 17.00 -12.87
N THR A 278 -17.77 17.70 -12.08
CA THR A 278 -18.17 19.09 -12.36
C THR A 278 -17.27 20.01 -11.55
N LEU A 279 -16.49 20.82 -12.27
CA LEU A 279 -15.50 21.73 -11.74
C LEU A 279 -16.03 23.17 -11.78
N HIS A 280 -15.99 23.85 -10.65
CA HIS A 280 -16.40 25.23 -10.48
C HIS A 280 -15.19 26.13 -10.22
N SER A 281 -15.17 27.27 -10.89
CA SER A 281 -14.25 28.37 -10.65
C SER A 281 -14.83 29.29 -9.57
N LEU A 282 -14.03 29.72 -8.60
CA LEU A 282 -14.51 30.67 -7.59
C LEU A 282 -14.76 32.06 -8.18
N ASN A 283 -14.06 32.40 -9.27
CA ASN A 283 -14.30 33.63 -10.02
C ASN A 283 -15.58 33.48 -10.87
N PRO A 284 -16.63 34.29 -10.62
CA PRO A 284 -17.92 34.19 -11.31
C PRO A 284 -17.88 34.43 -12.83
N LEU A 285 -16.78 35.00 -13.35
CA LEU A 285 -16.59 35.20 -14.79
C LEU A 285 -16.36 33.89 -15.55
N TYR A 286 -16.09 32.80 -14.84
CA TYR A 286 -15.80 31.50 -15.41
C TYR A 286 -16.96 30.54 -15.22
N SER A 287 -17.38 29.89 -16.31
CA SER A 287 -18.42 28.84 -16.25
C SER A 287 -17.88 27.53 -15.72
N ASP A 288 -18.80 26.72 -15.19
CA ASP A 288 -18.50 25.35 -14.77
C ASP A 288 -17.97 24.51 -15.94
N ARG A 289 -17.03 23.63 -15.64
CA ARG A 289 -16.42 22.72 -16.60
C ARG A 289 -16.62 21.29 -16.14
N VAL A 290 -17.17 20.46 -17.01
CA VAL A 290 -17.27 19.01 -16.78
C VAL A 290 -16.06 18.31 -17.38
N VAL A 291 -15.42 17.43 -16.61
CA VAL A 291 -14.29 16.61 -17.08
C VAL A 291 -14.55 15.13 -16.84
N ASP A 292 -14.08 14.29 -17.76
CA ASP A 292 -14.10 12.83 -17.60
C ASP A 292 -12.83 12.39 -16.87
N LEU A 293 -12.99 11.55 -15.85
CA LEU A 293 -11.88 10.99 -15.06
C LEU A 293 -10.93 10.14 -15.92
N VAL A 294 -11.35 9.64 -17.08
CA VAL A 294 -10.47 8.96 -18.04
C VAL A 294 -9.37 9.87 -18.57
N ASP A 295 -9.65 11.17 -18.66
CA ASP A 295 -8.74 12.20 -19.14
C ASP A 295 -7.93 12.85 -18.00
N VAL A 296 -8.23 12.49 -16.76
CA VAL A 296 -7.53 12.96 -15.57
C VAL A 296 -6.33 12.05 -15.27
N ARG A 297 -5.15 12.66 -15.17
CA ARG A 297 -3.88 12.01 -14.87
C ARG A 297 -3.67 11.87 -13.36
N GLN A 298 -3.91 12.95 -12.61
CA GLN A 298 -3.81 13.03 -11.14
C GLN A 298 -4.80 14.02 -10.54
N ILE A 299 -5.17 13.81 -9.28
CA ILE A 299 -6.01 14.72 -8.48
C ILE A 299 -5.29 15.01 -7.17
N PHE A 300 -5.29 16.27 -6.75
CA PHE A 300 -4.75 16.68 -5.46
C PHE A 300 -5.75 17.56 -4.70
N ASN A 301 -5.83 17.44 -3.38
CA ASN A 301 -6.50 18.43 -2.55
C ASN A 301 -5.51 19.51 -2.09
N VAL A 302 -5.93 20.77 -2.12
CA VAL A 302 -5.12 21.92 -1.67
C VAL A 302 -5.12 21.96 -0.14
N VAL A 303 -4.00 21.63 0.49
CA VAL A 303 -3.86 21.54 1.96
C VAL A 303 -3.54 22.89 2.58
N LYS A 304 -2.66 23.65 1.94
CA LYS A 304 -2.16 24.93 2.45
C LYS A 304 -1.79 25.84 1.29
N LEU A 305 -1.95 27.14 1.50
CA LEU A 305 -1.56 28.17 0.57
C LEU A 305 -0.46 29.03 1.19
N GLN A 306 0.54 29.38 0.39
CA GLN A 306 1.60 30.31 0.78
C GLN A 306 1.77 31.34 -0.32
N ARG A 307 1.79 32.62 0.03
CA ARG A 307 2.07 33.67 -0.95
C ARG A 307 3.48 33.44 -1.50
N GLY A 308 3.60 33.39 -2.82
CA GLY A 308 4.90 33.31 -3.47
C GLY A 308 5.75 34.48 -3.00
N MET A 309 6.99 34.23 -2.61
CA MET A 309 7.94 35.33 -2.47
C MET A 309 8.15 35.90 -3.87
N GLN A 310 7.82 37.17 -4.08
CA GLN A 310 8.41 37.92 -5.18
C GLN A 310 9.91 37.92 -4.90
N ILE A 311 10.65 37.12 -5.67
CA ILE A 311 12.11 37.15 -5.68
C ILE A 311 12.55 38.35 -6.52
#